data_AF-T1A457-F1
#
_entry.id   AF-T1A457-F1
#
_cell.length_a   1.000
_cell.length_b   1.000
_cell.length_c   1.000
_cell.angle_alpha   90.00
_cell.angle_beta   90.00
_cell.angle_gamma   90.00
#
_symmetry.space_group_name_H-M   'P 1'
#
loop_
_entity.id
_entity.type
_entity.pdbx_description
1 polymer ?
#
loop_
_entity_poly.entity_id
_entity_poly.type
_entity_poly.pdbx_seq_one_letter_code
_entity_poly.pdbx_strand_id
1 'polypeptide(L)'
;TAGQIGALLGELVVGADESSPRVPGSTAAHYAPSTPLRIVPAGQIDARSETLSQGGRRVAVLAWRAPLSAHPAVTWINAGPRAQQYGHELYAHLRLLDKAGCACILVQDVPDGEAWAAVRDRLRRAAAGAGAGASITEAP
;
A
#
# COMPACT_ATOMS: atom_id res chain seq x y z
N THR A 1 -30.87 -4.18 15.62
CA THR A 1 -30.77 -2.74 15.33
C THR A 1 -29.56 -2.20 16.06
N ALA A 2 -28.48 -1.94 15.34
CA ALA A 2 -27.19 -1.51 15.85
C ALA A 2 -26.74 -0.35 14.94
N GLY A 3 -26.14 0.74 15.40
CA GLY A 3 -25.66 1.15 16.70
C GLY A 3 -25.08 2.55 16.46
N GLN A 4 -25.23 3.44 17.43
CA GLN A 4 -24.93 4.87 17.37
C GLN A 4 -23.55 5.19 16.75
N ILE A 5 -23.52 6.16 15.83
CA ILE A 5 -22.29 6.82 15.36
C ILE A 5 -21.96 7.89 16.41
N GLY A 6 -21.25 7.47 17.45
CA GLY A 6 -20.67 8.37 18.46
C GLY A 6 -19.34 8.92 17.96
N ALA A 7 -19.34 10.21 17.64
CA ALA A 7 -18.13 10.99 17.42
C ALA A 7 -17.30 11.05 18.71
N LEU A 8 -16.03 10.65 18.65
CA LEU A 8 -15.01 10.93 19.66
C LEU A 8 -13.65 11.05 18.96
N LEU A 9 -13.10 12.27 19.00
CA LEU A 9 -11.71 12.68 19.23
C LEU A 9 -10.58 11.93 18.47
N GLY A 10 -9.60 12.59 17.89
CA GLY A 10 -9.15 13.95 18.10
C GLY A 10 -7.88 14.18 17.28
N GLU A 11 -7.55 15.46 17.18
CA GLU A 11 -6.30 16.01 16.67
C GLU A 11 -5.09 15.11 16.98
N LEU A 12 -4.43 14.57 15.95
CA LEU A 12 -3.14 13.91 16.14
C LEU A 12 -2.11 14.50 15.17
N VAL A 13 -1.51 15.57 15.66
CA VAL A 13 -0.08 15.88 15.64
C VAL A 13 0.76 15.12 14.60
N VAL A 14 1.28 15.90 13.65
CA VAL A 14 2.51 15.59 12.91
C VAL A 14 3.63 15.42 13.94
N GLY A 15 4.01 14.19 14.22
CA GLY A 15 5.09 13.86 15.13
C GLY A 15 5.69 12.52 14.75
N ALA A 16 6.82 12.57 14.07
CA ALA A 16 7.77 11.48 14.12
C ALA A 16 8.20 11.35 15.58
N ASP A 17 7.79 10.29 16.27
CA ASP A 17 8.48 9.87 17.48
C ASP A 17 8.29 8.38 17.74
N GLU A 18 9.31 7.86 18.40
CA GLU A 18 9.71 6.48 18.46
C GLU A 18 8.95 5.73 19.55
N SER A 19 8.98 4.40 19.45
CA SER A 19 8.44 3.44 20.43
C SER A 19 6.92 3.32 20.51
N SER A 20 6.38 2.25 19.92
CA SER A 20 5.15 1.66 20.43
C SER A 20 5.23 0.12 20.46
N PRO A 21 4.85 -0.51 21.59
CA PRO A 21 5.02 -1.93 21.84
C PRO A 21 4.02 -2.77 21.05
N ARG A 22 4.48 -3.86 20.44
CA ARG A 22 3.60 -4.85 19.78
C ARG A 22 2.74 -5.56 20.83
N VAL A 23 1.46 -5.20 20.88
CA VAL A 23 0.44 -6.01 21.56
C VAL A 23 -0.24 -6.97 20.57
N PRO A 24 -0.35 -8.27 20.89
CA PRO A 24 -1.09 -9.22 20.08
C PRO A 24 -2.56 -9.21 20.50
N GLY A 25 -3.46 -8.75 19.62
CA GLY A 25 -4.89 -8.97 19.81
C GLY A 25 -5.79 -7.87 19.29
N SER A 26 -6.59 -8.22 18.29
CA SER A 26 -7.94 -7.73 18.05
C SER A 26 -8.11 -6.31 17.47
N THR A 27 -8.38 -6.22 16.17
CA THR A 27 -9.69 -5.76 15.63
C THR A 27 -9.64 -5.72 14.10
N ALA A 28 -10.57 -6.43 13.48
CA ALA A 28 -10.79 -6.46 12.04
C ALA A 28 -11.25 -5.09 11.51
N ALA A 29 -10.34 -4.24 11.02
CA ALA A 29 -10.64 -3.13 10.07
C ALA A 29 -9.38 -2.42 9.55
N HIS A 30 -8.27 -2.43 10.30
CA HIS A 30 -7.07 -1.66 9.97
C HIS A 30 -5.95 -2.56 9.44
N TYR A 31 -6.11 -3.09 8.22
CA TYR A 31 -5.01 -3.82 7.59
C TYR A 31 -3.96 -2.83 7.05
N ALA A 32 -2.84 -2.75 7.75
CA ALA A 32 -1.59 -2.19 7.23
C ALA A 32 -0.68 -3.35 6.82
N PRO A 33 -0.22 -3.41 5.55
CA PRO A 33 0.66 -4.50 5.10
C PRO A 33 1.99 -4.46 5.87
N SER A 34 2.55 -5.62 6.19
CA SER A 34 3.88 -5.68 6.83
C SER A 34 4.98 -5.31 5.84
N THR A 35 4.74 -5.59 4.56
CA THR A 35 5.62 -5.22 3.45
C THR A 35 5.61 -3.69 3.23
N PRO A 36 6.77 -3.05 3.08
CA PRO A 36 6.83 -1.62 2.78
C PRO A 36 6.05 -1.26 1.51
N LEU A 37 5.13 -0.32 1.62
CA LEU A 37 4.28 0.13 0.52
C LEU A 37 4.69 1.54 0.08
N ARG A 38 4.85 1.75 -1.23
CA ARG A 38 5.17 3.07 -1.81
C ARG A 38 4.21 3.39 -2.94
N ILE A 39 3.63 4.59 -2.91
CA ILE A 39 2.82 5.12 -4.01
C ILE A 39 3.76 5.78 -5.02
N VAL A 40 3.66 5.41 -6.29
CA VAL A 40 4.57 5.86 -7.36
C VAL A 40 3.75 6.38 -8.55
N PRO A 41 4.14 7.52 -9.15
CA PRO A 41 3.49 8.02 -10.35
C PRO A 41 3.49 7.00 -11.49
N ALA A 42 2.43 7.01 -12.29
CA ALA A 42 2.26 6.09 -13.43
C ALA A 42 3.44 6.06 -14.40
N GLY A 43 4.13 7.19 -14.61
CA GLY A 43 5.29 7.29 -15.49
C GLY A 43 6.61 6.80 -14.88
N GLN A 44 6.66 6.52 -13.58
CA GLN A 44 7.87 6.07 -12.87
C GLN A 44 7.77 4.64 -12.36
N ILE A 45 6.59 4.03 -12.39
CA ILE A 45 6.35 2.73 -11.76
C ILE A 45 7.17 1.59 -12.41
N ASP A 46 7.30 1.57 -13.73
CA ASP A 46 8.09 0.52 -14.42
C ASP A 46 9.57 0.65 -14.06
N ALA A 47 10.14 1.85 -14.20
CA ALA A 47 11.55 2.12 -13.86
C ALA A 47 11.87 1.81 -12.39
N ARG A 48 10.95 2.15 -11.47
CA ARG A 48 11.08 1.82 -10.04
C ARG A 48 10.98 0.33 -9.80
N SER A 49 10.04 -0.36 -10.45
CA SER A 49 9.89 -1.81 -10.32
C SER A 49 11.11 -2.56 -10.82
N GLU A 50 11.68 -2.13 -11.95
CA GLU A 50 12.89 -2.70 -12.51
C GLU A 50 14.07 -2.48 -11.57
N THR A 51 14.33 -1.22 -11.18
CA THR A 51 15.41 -0.84 -10.26
C THR A 51 15.35 -1.62 -8.94
N LEU A 52 14.15 -1.78 -8.35
CA LEU A 52 13.98 -2.49 -7.09
C LEU A 52 14.08 -4.01 -7.25
N SER A 53 13.79 -4.54 -8.45
CA SER A 53 13.93 -5.97 -8.75
C SER A 53 15.36 -6.38 -9.09
N GLN A 54 16.26 -5.42 -9.34
CA GLN A 54 17.69 -5.69 -9.53
C GLN A 54 18.26 -6.44 -8.31
N GLY A 55 19.19 -7.35 -8.58
CA GLY A 55 19.74 -8.24 -7.56
C GLY A 55 18.80 -9.39 -7.13
N GLY A 56 17.74 -9.68 -7.91
CA GLY A 56 16.85 -10.82 -7.69
C GLY A 56 15.80 -10.59 -6.58
N ARG A 57 15.62 -9.35 -6.15
CA ARG A 57 14.65 -8.98 -5.12
C ARG A 57 13.25 -9.04 -5.69
N ARG A 58 12.32 -9.67 -4.95
CA ARG A 58 10.93 -9.74 -5.36
C ARG A 58 10.22 -8.42 -5.12
N VAL A 59 9.58 -7.88 -6.14
CA VAL A 59 8.83 -6.62 -6.07
C VAL A 59 7.37 -6.88 -6.42
N ALA A 60 6.45 -6.34 -5.64
CA ALA A 60 5.04 -6.36 -5.94
C ALA A 60 4.62 -5.03 -6.57
N VAL A 61 3.77 -5.06 -7.59
CA VAL A 61 3.23 -3.87 -8.26
C VAL A 61 1.72 -3.98 -8.35
N LEU A 62 1.00 -2.98 -7.86
CA LEU A 62 -0.44 -2.81 -8.02
C LEU A 62 -0.71 -1.62 -8.94
N ALA A 63 -1.23 -1.88 -10.13
CA ALA A 63 -1.48 -0.88 -11.15
C ALA A 63 -2.88 -1.04 -11.75
N TRP A 64 -3.37 -0.02 -12.44
CA TRP A 64 -4.63 -0.07 -13.20
C TRP A 64 -4.41 -0.41 -14.69
N ARG A 65 -3.15 -0.71 -15.05
CA ARG A 65 -2.70 -1.16 -16.37
C ARG A 65 -1.86 -2.42 -16.27
N ALA A 66 -1.59 -3.04 -17.42
CA ALA A 66 -0.62 -4.12 -17.56
C ALA A 66 0.84 -3.59 -17.47
N PRO A 67 1.81 -4.44 -17.08
CA PRO A 67 3.23 -4.09 -17.11
C PRO A 67 3.68 -3.84 -18.56
N LEU A 68 4.63 -2.91 -18.75
CA LEU A 68 5.28 -2.73 -20.06
C LEU A 68 6.23 -3.89 -20.41
N SER A 69 6.75 -4.59 -19.40
CA SER A 69 7.62 -5.75 -19.56
C SER A 69 7.42 -6.73 -18.40
N ALA A 70 7.36 -8.02 -18.73
CA ALA A 70 7.19 -9.07 -17.73
C ALA A 70 8.55 -9.43 -17.12
N HIS A 71 8.68 -9.28 -15.80
CA HIS A 71 9.87 -9.69 -15.07
C HIS A 71 9.52 -10.79 -14.07
N PRO A 72 10.29 -11.88 -13.99
CA PRO A 72 10.00 -13.01 -13.10
C PRO A 72 10.10 -12.64 -11.61
N ALA A 73 10.89 -11.61 -11.29
CA ALA A 73 11.01 -11.08 -9.93
C ALA A 73 9.89 -10.06 -9.59
N VAL A 74 9.04 -9.67 -10.55
CA VAL A 74 7.99 -8.66 -10.36
C VAL A 74 6.61 -9.32 -10.39
N THR A 75 5.89 -9.25 -9.28
CA THR A 75 4.49 -9.68 -9.20
C THR A 75 3.58 -8.49 -9.50
N TRP A 76 2.95 -8.49 -10.67
CA TRP A 76 2.10 -7.39 -11.11
C TRP A 76 0.61 -7.76 -11.02
N ILE A 77 -0.18 -6.93 -10.35
CA ILE A 77 -1.64 -7.02 -10.30
C ILE A 77 -2.24 -5.83 -11.06
N ASN A 78 -3.09 -6.14 -12.03
CA ASN A 78 -3.92 -5.17 -12.72
C ASN A 78 -5.30 -5.08 -12.04
N ALA A 79 -5.53 -4.00 -11.29
CA ALA A 79 -6.80 -3.71 -10.63
C ALA A 79 -7.83 -3.02 -11.55
N GLY A 80 -7.45 -2.68 -12.78
CA GLY A 80 -8.29 -2.05 -13.77
C GLY A 80 -8.62 -0.57 -13.52
N PRO A 81 -9.28 0.10 -14.48
CA PRO A 81 -9.48 1.55 -14.45
C PRO A 81 -10.72 2.01 -13.65
N ARG A 82 -11.45 1.11 -12.99
CA ARG A 82 -12.72 1.44 -12.30
C ARG A 82 -12.48 1.71 -10.82
N ALA A 83 -12.65 2.96 -10.40
CA ALA A 83 -12.39 3.40 -9.02
C ALA A 83 -13.16 2.58 -7.95
N GLN A 84 -14.42 2.26 -8.21
CA GLN A 84 -15.25 1.47 -7.29
C GLN A 84 -14.71 0.04 -7.09
N GLN A 85 -14.42 -0.65 -8.20
CA GLN A 85 -13.85 -2.00 -8.17
C GLN A 85 -12.45 -1.98 -7.55
N TYR A 86 -11.62 -1.01 -7.94
CA TYR A 86 -10.28 -0.83 -7.40
C TYR A 86 -10.34 -0.66 -5.87
N GLY A 87 -11.21 0.23 -5.37
CA GLY A 87 -11.35 0.48 -3.94
C GLY A 87 -11.92 -0.70 -3.15
N HIS A 88 -12.74 -1.55 -3.78
CA HIS A 88 -13.28 -2.78 -3.18
C HIS A 88 -12.19 -3.86 -3.07
N GLU A 89 -11.45 -4.08 -4.16
CA GLU A 89 -10.41 -5.12 -4.24
C GLU A 89 -9.07 -4.69 -3.65
N LEU A 90 -8.87 -3.39 -3.34
CA LEU A 90 -7.60 -2.83 -2.88
C LEU A 90 -6.99 -3.65 -1.75
N TYR A 91 -7.73 -3.89 -0.67
CA TYR A 91 -7.21 -4.65 0.47
C TYR A 91 -6.99 -6.13 0.16
N ALA A 92 -7.77 -6.72 -0.73
CA ALA A 92 -7.57 -8.09 -1.18
C ALA A 92 -6.24 -8.21 -1.95
N HIS A 93 -5.99 -7.29 -2.88
CA HIS A 93 -4.73 -7.21 -3.63
C HIS A 93 -3.54 -6.95 -2.71
N LEU A 94 -3.64 -5.98 -1.80
CA LEU A 94 -2.55 -5.70 -0.84
C LEU A 94 -2.22 -6.93 0.02
N ARG A 95 -3.24 -7.64 0.53
CA ARG A 95 -3.04 -8.88 1.30
C ARG A 95 -2.41 -10.00 0.46
N LEU A 96 -2.79 -10.10 -0.82
CA LEU A 96 -2.22 -11.09 -1.73
C LEU A 96 -0.73 -10.81 -1.97
N LEU A 97 -0.38 -9.54 -2.22
CA LEU A 97 0.99 -9.09 -2.44
C LEU A 97 1.86 -9.20 -1.17
N ASP A 98 1.30 -8.90 -0.01
CA ASP A 98 1.99 -9.04 1.28
C ASP A 98 2.28 -10.53 1.58
N LYS A 99 1.34 -11.43 1.27
CA LYS A 99 1.55 -12.88 1.38
C LYS A 99 2.59 -13.43 0.41
N ALA A 100 2.86 -12.74 -0.70
CA ALA A 100 3.90 -13.15 -1.65
C ALA A 100 5.33 -12.98 -1.09
N GLY A 101 5.49 -12.29 0.05
CA GLY A 101 6.79 -12.09 0.69
C GLY A 101 7.72 -11.21 -0.16
N CYS A 102 7.16 -10.25 -0.90
CA CYS A 102 7.94 -9.31 -1.68
C CYS A 102 8.71 -8.35 -0.76
N ALA A 103 9.84 -7.84 -1.23
CA ALA A 103 10.64 -6.86 -0.49
C ALA A 103 9.93 -5.49 -0.38
N CYS A 104 9.08 -5.16 -1.34
CA CYS A 104 8.28 -3.94 -1.34
C CYS A 104 7.05 -4.09 -2.25
N ILE A 105 6.01 -3.30 -1.95
CA ILE A 105 4.80 -3.14 -2.76
C ILE A 105 4.81 -1.73 -3.35
N LEU A 106 4.82 -1.63 -4.67
CA LEU A 106 4.65 -0.40 -5.40
C LEU A 106 3.19 -0.28 -5.83
N VAL A 107 2.53 0.81 -5.47
CA VAL A 107 1.17 1.10 -5.92
C VAL A 107 1.21 2.26 -6.89
N GLN A 108 0.60 2.08 -8.06
CA GLN A 108 0.44 3.16 -9.02
C GLN A 108 -0.47 4.25 -8.45
N ASP A 109 -0.01 5.49 -8.56
CA ASP A 109 -0.82 6.65 -8.23
C ASP A 109 -2.10 6.68 -9.09
N VAL A 110 -3.21 7.07 -8.45
CA VAL A 110 -4.54 7.05 -9.07
C VAL A 110 -4.96 8.45 -9.52
N PRO A 111 -5.65 8.59 -10.67
CA PRO A 111 -5.95 9.88 -11.28
C PRO A 111 -6.74 10.81 -10.36
N ASP A 112 -6.44 12.10 -10.38
CA ASP A 112 -7.22 13.10 -9.66
C ASP A 112 -8.71 13.07 -10.04
N GLY A 113 -9.57 13.33 -9.06
CA GLY A 113 -11.02 13.29 -9.24
C GLY A 113 -11.76 12.69 -8.05
N GLU A 114 -13.00 13.11 -7.85
CA GLU A 114 -13.82 12.76 -6.70
C GLU A 114 -14.03 11.24 -6.56
N ALA A 115 -14.24 10.54 -7.69
CA ALA A 115 -14.38 9.09 -7.73
C ALA A 115 -13.17 8.33 -7.14
N TRP A 116 -11.98 8.92 -7.21
CA TRP A 116 -10.72 8.33 -6.71
C TRP A 116 -10.30 8.89 -5.35
N ALA A 117 -10.97 9.91 -4.82
CA ALA A 117 -10.61 10.55 -3.56
C ALA A 117 -10.61 9.55 -2.40
N ALA A 118 -11.65 8.71 -2.33
CA ALA A 118 -11.76 7.65 -1.32
C ALA A 118 -10.66 6.58 -1.48
N VAL A 119 -10.26 6.26 -2.71
CA VAL A 119 -9.18 5.30 -2.97
C VAL A 119 -7.83 5.88 -2.56
N ARG A 120 -7.53 7.14 -2.90
CA ARG A 120 -6.31 7.84 -2.48
C ARG A 120 -6.18 7.90 -0.97
N ASP A 121 -7.26 8.25 -0.27
CA ASP A 121 -7.25 8.30 1.19
C ASP A 121 -6.88 6.94 1.80
N ARG A 122 -7.52 5.86 1.32
CA ARG A 122 -7.20 4.49 1.75
C ARG A 122 -5.77 4.09 1.43
N LEU A 123 -5.26 4.43 0.24
CA LEU A 123 -3.89 4.16 -0.16
C LEU A 123 -2.87 4.88 0.73
N ARG A 124 -3.11 6.17 1.03
CA ARG A 124 -2.26 6.95 1.93
C ARG A 124 -2.23 6.35 3.33
N ARG A 125 -3.38 5.95 3.88
CA ARG A 125 -3.44 5.25 5.17
C ARG A 125 -2.70 3.92 5.14
N ALA A 126 -2.88 3.13 4.08
CA ALA A 126 -2.18 1.86 3.91
C ALA A 126 -0.66 2.07 3.81
N ALA A 127 -0.20 3.10 3.08
CA ALA A 127 1.21 3.46 2.97
C ALA A 127 1.79 3.92 4.32
N ALA A 128 1.06 4.75 5.07
CA ALA A 128 1.50 5.26 6.36
C ALA A 128 1.63 4.16 7.43
N GLY A 129 0.77 3.13 7.38
CA GLY A 129 0.89 1.96 8.25
C GLY A 129 1.87 0.89 7.75
N ALA A 130 2.26 0.95 6.47
CA ALA A 130 3.07 -0.10 5.86
C ALA A 130 4.52 -0.04 6.35
N GLY A 131 5.09 -1.19 6.68
CA GLY A 131 6.49 -1.24 7.11
C GLY A 131 6.75 -0.60 8.49
N ALA A 132 5.71 -0.30 9.29
CA ALA A 132 5.86 0.13 10.68
C ALA A 132 6.58 -0.90 11.59
N GLY A 133 6.89 -2.09 11.07
CA GLY A 133 7.75 -3.10 11.71
C GLY A 133 9.08 -3.38 10.99
N ALA A 134 9.41 -2.65 9.93
CA ALA A 134 10.61 -2.82 9.12
C ALA A 134 11.38 -1.49 9.05
N SER A 135 12.07 -1.15 10.15
CA SER A 135 13.11 -0.14 10.17
C SER A 135 14.26 -0.60 9.27
N ILE A 136 14.18 -0.27 7.99
CA ILE A 136 15.36 -0.23 7.12
C ILE A 136 16.09 1.07 7.44
N THR A 137 17.14 0.95 8.25
CA THR A 137 18.18 1.96 8.43
C THR A 137 18.62 2.47 7.05
N GLU A 138 18.22 3.69 6.69
CA GLU A 138 18.91 4.46 5.66
C GLU A 138 20.25 4.89 6.27
N ALA A 139 21.33 4.26 5.82
CA ALA A 139 22.70 4.68 6.11
C ALA A 139 23.08 5.85 5.17
N PRO A 140 23.89 6.80 5.64
CA PRO A 140 24.10 8.12 5.02
C PRO A 140 24.85 8.10 3.68
#